data_AF-A0A2G6CUK1-F1
#
_entry.id   AF-A0A2G6CUK1-F1
#
_cell.length_a   1.000
_cell.length_b   1.000
_cell.length_c   1.000
_cell.angle_alpha   90.00
_cell.angle_beta   90.00
_cell.angle_gamma   90.00
#
_symmetry.space_group_name_H-M   'P 1'
#
loop_
_entity.id
_entity.type
_entity.pdbx_description
1 polymer ?
#
loop_
_entity_poly.entity_id
_entity_poly.type
_entity_poly.pdbx_seq_one_letter_code
_entity_poly.pdbx_strand_id
1 'polypeptide(L)'
;MRYLIEKGSVAIDGISLTVNNCSVGSFSVSIIPHTMKVTTLGCLSRGSRVNIEVDIIGKYVEKLLTLKDGSGAAAHVSKINPSFLAENGFW
;
A
#
# COMPACT_ATOMS: atom_id res chain seq x y z
N MET A 1 -1.73 -10.12 3.30
CA MET A 1 -2.64 -8.96 3.15
C MET A 1 -1.93 -7.61 3.23
N ARG A 2 -0.64 -7.51 2.87
CA ARG A 2 0.15 -6.27 3.02
C ARG A 2 -0.46 -5.03 2.34
N TYR A 3 -1.16 -5.23 1.22
CA TYR A 3 -1.72 -4.15 0.39
C TYR A 3 -3.25 -4.00 0.53
N LEU A 4 -3.89 -4.69 1.47
CA LEU A 4 -5.29 -4.47 1.78
C LEU A 4 -5.40 -3.50 2.95
N ILE A 5 -6.13 -2.41 2.76
CA ILE A 5 -6.40 -1.40 3.77
C ILE A 5 -7.91 -1.24 3.92
N GLU A 6 -8.38 -0.95 5.14
CA GLU A 6 -9.78 -0.62 5.34
C GLU A 6 -10.17 0.60 4.50
N LYS A 7 -11.36 0.53 3.90
CA LYS A 7 -11.90 1.52 2.95
C LYS A 7 -11.08 1.68 1.65
N GLY A 8 -10.06 0.85 1.46
CA GLY A 8 -9.35 0.74 0.18
C GLY A 8 -10.13 -0.05 -0.87
N SER A 9 -9.59 -0.04 -2.08
CA SER A 9 -10.13 -0.80 -3.21
C SER A 9 -9.52 -2.20 -3.28
N VAL A 10 -10.34 -3.16 -3.69
CA VAL A 10 -9.94 -4.54 -4.00
C VAL A 10 -10.79 -5.04 -5.18
N ALA A 11 -10.21 -5.83 -6.06
CA ALA A 11 -10.96 -6.54 -7.08
C ALA A 11 -11.06 -8.03 -6.74
N ILE A 12 -12.29 -8.55 -6.76
CA ILE A 12 -12.62 -9.98 -6.59
C ILE A 12 -13.18 -10.48 -7.90
N ASP A 13 -12.51 -11.43 -8.56
CA ASP A 13 -12.84 -11.90 -9.92
C ASP A 13 -13.04 -10.73 -10.91
N GLY A 14 -12.20 -9.69 -10.79
CA GLY A 14 -12.27 -8.47 -11.61
C GLY A 14 -13.36 -7.47 -11.21
N ILE A 15 -14.21 -7.78 -10.21
CA ILE A 15 -15.23 -6.85 -9.70
C ILE A 15 -14.60 -5.91 -8.67
N SER A 16 -14.59 -4.61 -8.97
CA SER A 16 -14.12 -3.57 -8.06
C SER A 16 -15.07 -3.40 -6.88
N LEU A 17 -14.51 -3.51 -5.67
CA LEU A 17 -15.23 -3.46 -4.40
C LEU A 17 -14.44 -2.62 -3.38
N THR A 18 -15.16 -2.12 -2.37
CA THR A 18 -14.56 -1.45 -1.22
C THR A 18 -14.37 -2.43 -0.08
N VAL A 19 -13.17 -2.46 0.49
CA VAL A 19 -12.85 -3.22 1.70
C VAL A 19 -13.58 -2.58 2.88
N ASN A 20 -14.44 -3.35 3.54
CA ASN A 20 -15.19 -2.87 4.69
C ASN A 20 -14.37 -2.95 5.99
N ASN A 21 -13.72 -4.10 6.22
CA ASN A 21 -12.89 -4.39 7.39
C ASN A 21 -11.75 -5.35 7.01
N CYS A 22 -10.58 -5.18 7.63
CA CYS A 22 -9.42 -6.05 7.51
C CYS A 22 -9.04 -6.68 8.86
N SER A 23 -8.74 -7.99 8.83
CA SER A 23 -8.21 -8.75 9.96
C SER A 23 -7.01 -9.59 9.53
N VAL A 24 -6.37 -10.29 10.49
CA VAL A 24 -5.24 -11.18 10.18
C VAL A 24 -5.74 -12.36 9.34
N GLY A 25 -5.37 -12.37 8.06
CA GLY A 25 -5.68 -13.47 7.13
C GLY A 25 -7.08 -13.42 6.49
N SER A 26 -7.92 -12.43 6.81
CA SER A 26 -9.24 -12.27 6.18
C SER A 26 -9.69 -10.81 6.08
N PHE A 27 -10.51 -10.50 5.08
CA PHE A 27 -11.16 -9.21 4.92
C PHE A 27 -12.63 -9.39 4.55
N SER A 28 -13.40 -8.33 4.70
CA SER A 28 -14.80 -8.28 4.25
C SER A 28 -15.01 -7.14 3.27
N VAL A 29 -16.02 -7.29 2.42
CA VAL A 29 -16.48 -6.29 1.46
C VAL A 29 -17.99 -6.16 1.58
N SER A 30 -18.51 -4.99 1.28
CA SER A 30 -19.96 -4.76 1.19
C SER A 30 -20.38 -4.80 -0.28
N ILE A 31 -21.38 -5.62 -0.59
CA ILE A 31 -21.87 -5.80 -1.96
C ILE A 31 -23.30 -5.28 -2.03
N ILE A 32 -23.57 -4.34 -2.92
CA ILE A 32 -24.93 -3.85 -3.16
C ILE A 32 -25.75 -4.86 -3.98
N PRO A 33 -27.10 -4.86 -3.87
CA PRO A 33 -27.95 -5.82 -4.56
C PRO A 33 -27.76 -5.85 -6.09
N HIS A 34 -27.49 -4.70 -6.71
CA HIS A 34 -27.22 -4.64 -8.15
C HIS A 34 -25.97 -5.46 -8.52
N THR A 35 -24.83 -5.19 -7.88
CA THR A 35 -23.57 -5.92 -8.10
C THR A 35 -23.74 -7.41 -7.84
N MET A 36 -24.46 -7.80 -6.78
CA MET A 36 -24.74 -9.21 -6.50
C MET A 36 -25.52 -9.90 -7.64
N LYS A 37 -26.49 -9.19 -8.25
CA LYS A 37 -27.36 -9.74 -9.31
C LYS A 37 -26.69 -9.80 -10.68
N VAL A 38 -25.80 -8.87 -11.01
CA VAL A 38 -25.24 -8.73 -12.36
C VAL A 38 -23.81 -9.25 -12.50
N THR A 39 -23.25 -9.85 -11.44
CA THR A 39 -21.88 -10.40 -11.44
C THR A 39 -21.87 -11.85 -10.96
N THR A 40 -20.73 -12.52 -11.09
CA THR A 40 -20.54 -13.91 -10.64
C THR A 40 -20.57 -14.07 -9.12
N LEU A 41 -20.51 -12.96 -8.35
CA LEU A 41 -20.51 -12.98 -6.88
C LEU A 41 -21.77 -13.65 -6.31
N GLY A 42 -22.92 -13.51 -6.97
CA GLY A 42 -24.18 -14.13 -6.54
C GLY A 42 -24.19 -15.65 -6.61
N CYS A 43 -23.25 -16.26 -7.35
CA CYS A 43 -23.12 -17.71 -7.50
C CYS A 43 -22.09 -18.32 -6.53
N LEU A 44 -21.35 -17.48 -5.80
CA LEU A 44 -20.31 -17.96 -4.89
C LEU A 44 -20.92 -18.61 -3.64
N SER A 45 -20.27 -19.65 -3.18
CA SER A 45 -20.62 -20.35 -1.93
C SER A 45 -19.42 -20.35 -0.99
N ARG A 46 -19.64 -20.70 0.28
CA ARG A 46 -18.54 -20.80 1.24
C ARG A 46 -17.52 -21.83 0.75
N GLY A 47 -16.25 -21.42 0.69
CA GLY A 47 -15.16 -22.26 0.17
C GLY A 47 -14.88 -22.08 -1.33
N SER A 48 -15.71 -21.34 -2.06
CA SER A 48 -15.39 -20.93 -3.44
C SER A 48 -14.05 -20.19 -3.47
N ARG A 49 -13.22 -20.55 -4.45
CA ARG A 49 -11.99 -19.81 -4.76
C ARG A 49 -12.34 -18.64 -5.68
N VAL A 50 -11.64 -17.54 -5.49
CA VAL A 50 -11.79 -16.31 -6.26
C VAL A 50 -10.41 -15.75 -6.55
N ASN A 51 -10.27 -15.02 -7.64
CA ASN A 51 -9.09 -14.24 -7.93
C ASN A 51 -9.14 -12.94 -7.13
N ILE A 52 -8.02 -12.58 -6.50
CA ILE A 52 -7.89 -11.35 -5.71
C ILE A 52 -6.83 -10.47 -6.32
N GLU A 53 -7.21 -9.25 -6.66
CA GLU A 53 -6.32 -8.19 -7.10
C GLU A 53 -6.35 -7.04 -6.09
N VAL A 54 -5.18 -6.69 -5.57
CA VAL A 54 -5.00 -5.56 -4.65
C VAL A 54 -4.71 -4.29 -5.44
N ASP A 55 -5.02 -3.14 -4.86
CA ASP A 55 -4.75 -1.85 -5.48
C ASP A 55 -3.25 -1.69 -5.81
N ILE A 56 -2.98 -1.30 -7.05
CA ILE A 56 -1.62 -1.05 -7.55
C ILE A 56 -0.94 0.13 -6.84
N ILE A 57 -1.72 1.09 -6.32
CA ILE A 57 -1.20 2.23 -5.56
C ILE A 57 -0.38 1.75 -4.36
N GLY A 58 -0.79 0.67 -3.68
CA GLY A 58 -0.01 0.09 -2.56
C GLY A 58 1.39 -0.35 -2.99
N LYS A 59 1.53 -0.97 -4.17
CA LYS A 59 2.82 -1.39 -4.73
C LYS A 59 3.69 -0.20 -5.13
N TYR A 60 3.07 0.84 -5.71
CA TYR A 60 3.79 2.07 -6.05
C TYR A 60 4.29 2.81 -4.81
N VAL A 61 3.46 2.93 -3.77
CA VAL A 61 3.85 3.54 -2.49
C VAL A 61 5.00 2.76 -1.86
N GLU A 62 4.92 1.43 -1.81
CA GLU A 62 6.02 0.60 -1.30
C GLU A 62 7.31 0.85 -2.11
N LYS A 63 7.24 0.81 -3.45
CA LYS A 63 8.40 1.09 -4.31
C LYS A 63 9.00 2.48 -4.05
N LEU A 64 8.17 3.52 -3.91
CA LEU A 64 8.64 4.87 -3.63
C LEU A 64 9.34 4.98 -2.27
N LEU A 65 8.81 4.32 -1.24
CA LEU A 65 9.42 4.30 0.08
C LEU A 65 10.76 3.54 0.06
N THR A 66 10.83 2.38 -0.60
CA THR A 66 12.08 1.61 -0.72
C THR A 66 13.15 2.33 -1.54
N LEU A 67 12.76 3.10 -2.56
CA LEU A 67 13.70 3.92 -3.34
C LEU A 67 14.29 5.08 -2.52
N LYS A 68 13.54 5.58 -1.52
CA LYS A 68 14.02 6.60 -0.60
C LYS A 68 15.08 6.04 0.36
N ASP A 69 14.96 4.77 0.74
CA ASP A 69 15.95 4.06 1.56
C ASP A 69 17.19 3.62 0.74
N GLY A 70 17.03 3.38 -0.56
CA GLY A 70 18.10 3.03 -1.51
C GLY A 70 18.83 4.23 -2.13
N SER A 71 18.29 5.45 -1.93
CA SER A 71 19.05 6.67 -2.15
C SER A 71 20.00 6.76 -0.98
N GLY A 72 21.21 6.23 -1.16
CA GLY A 72 22.26 6.35 -0.18
C GLY A 72 22.28 7.77 0.36
N ALA A 73 21.85 7.91 1.61
CA ALA A 73 22.56 8.77 2.52
C ALA A 73 24.00 8.25 2.47
N ALA A 74 24.78 8.71 1.48
CA ALA A 74 26.07 9.25 1.81
C ALA A 74 25.76 10.13 3.00
N ALA A 75 26.07 9.63 4.20
CA ALA A 75 25.93 10.39 5.41
C ALA A 75 26.46 11.77 5.06
N HIS A 76 25.59 12.78 5.03
CA HIS A 76 26.04 14.14 4.91
C HIS A 76 26.72 14.41 6.25
N VAL A 77 27.96 13.94 6.38
CA VAL A 77 28.89 14.38 7.39
C VAL A 77 29.02 15.86 7.06
N SER A 78 28.32 16.70 7.83
CA SER A 78 28.48 18.14 7.74
C SER A 78 29.97 18.42 7.80
N LYS A 79 30.54 18.89 6.69
CA LYS A 79 31.93 19.33 6.61
C LYS A 79 32.20 20.55 7.48
N ILE A 80 31.15 21.15 8.02
CA ILE A 80 31.20 22.25 8.97
C ILE A 80 31.48 21.66 10.35
N ASN A 81 32.74 21.72 10.76
CA ASN A 81 33.18 21.47 12.12
C ASN A 81 33.79 22.76 12.70
N PRO A 82 34.04 22.85 14.01
CA PRO A 82 34.61 24.06 14.63
C PRO A 82 35.94 24.51 14.00
N SER A 83 36.79 23.57 13.56
CA SER A 83 38.06 23.87 12.90
C SER A 83 37.87 24.52 11.52
N PHE A 84 36.92 24.02 10.72
CA PHE A 84 36.54 24.63 9.43
C PHE A 84 36.02 26.06 9.60
N LEU A 85 35.25 26.33 10.65
CA LEU A 85 34.77 27.68 10.96
C LEU A 85 35.93 28.62 11.35
N ALA A 86 36.90 28.13 12.13
CA ALA A 86 38.12 28.88 12.48
C ALA A 86 38.98 29.21 11.26
N GLU A 87 39.17 28.24 10.36
CA GLU A 87 39.95 28.44 9.13
C GLU A 87 39.31 29.45 8.15
N ASN A 88 37.99 29.65 8.24
CA ASN A 88 37.25 30.58 7.38
C ASN A 88 36.84 31.89 8.09
N GLY A 89 37.44 32.19 9.25
CA GLY A 89 37.30 33.49 9.91
C GLY A 89 35.98 33.70 10.67
N PHE A 90 35.30 32.61 11.04
CA PHE A 90 34.10 32.65 11.87
C PHE A 90 34.42 32.48 13.36
N TRP A 91 35.37 33.25 13.91
CA TRP A 91 35.67 33.35 15.35
C TRP A 91 36.29 34.70 15.69
#